data_AF-A0A5J5PSZ2-F1
#
_entry.id   AF-A0A5J5PSZ2-F1
#
_cell.length_a   1.000
_cell.length_b   1.000
_cell.length_c   1.000
_cell.angle_alpha   90.00
_cell.angle_beta   90.00
_cell.angle_gamma   90.00
#
_symmetry.space_group_name_H-M   'P 1'
#
loop_
_entity.id
_entity.type
_entity.pdbx_description
1 polymer ?
#
loop_
_entity_poly.entity_id
_entity_poly.type
_entity_poly.pdbx_seq_one_letter_code
_entity_poly.pdbx_strand_id
1 'polypeptide(L)'
;MVKRAVGTKACLLGKAVTCKYFRQDNFLERDDYIHAFVAYFDVSFTNCHKLMGFSTGPRSRATHWKQTVLYLEDVLTICEGETIIGSMIVAPNKKNPRDVDIMVKYSLSGRRCVVSRVQFYKMR
;
A
#
# COMPACT_ATOMS: atom_id res chain seq x y z
N MET A 1 -11.81 -2.84 -6.41
CA MET A 1 -11.79 -3.83 -5.32
C MET A 1 -10.51 -3.67 -4.52
N VAL A 2 -10.57 -3.38 -3.22
CA VAL A 2 -9.36 -3.13 -2.40
C VAL A 2 -9.15 -4.31 -1.46
N LYS A 3 -8.11 -5.10 -1.75
CA LYS A 3 -7.60 -6.13 -0.85
C LYS A 3 -6.53 -5.56 0.07
N ARG A 4 -6.54 -6.07 1.30
CA ARG A 4 -5.62 -5.76 2.37
C ARG A 4 -4.28 -6.43 2.05
N ALA A 5 -3.34 -5.68 1.50
CA ALA A 5 -1.96 -6.13 1.52
C ALA A 5 -1.44 -5.99 2.96
N VAL A 6 -1.40 -7.10 3.70
CA VAL A 6 -0.84 -7.15 5.05
C VAL A 6 0.68 -7.10 4.94
N GLY A 7 1.24 -5.89 4.88
CA GLY A 7 2.66 -5.71 5.18
C GLY A 7 2.87 -6.08 6.65
N THR A 8 3.61 -7.15 6.93
CA THR A 8 3.83 -7.73 8.27
C THR A 8 4.69 -6.85 9.19
N LYS A 9 4.87 -5.56 8.91
CA LYS A 9 5.63 -4.64 9.76
C LYS A 9 4.79 -3.43 10.12
N ALA A 10 4.15 -3.59 11.27
CA ALA A 10 3.56 -2.54 12.07
C ALA A 10 4.54 -1.37 12.24
N CYS A 11 3.96 -0.17 12.29
CA CYS A 11 4.61 1.09 12.63
C CYS A 11 5.51 0.93 13.87
N LEU A 12 6.82 1.09 13.69
CA LEU A 12 7.76 1.32 14.79
C LEU A 12 8.23 2.76 14.66
N LEU A 13 7.72 3.60 15.56
CA LEU A 13 8.26 4.90 16.00
C LEU A 13 9.60 5.26 15.33
N GLY A 14 9.55 6.09 14.28
CA GLY A 14 10.72 6.73 13.69
C GLY A 14 11.65 5.86 12.82
N LYS A 15 11.28 4.62 12.47
CA LYS A 15 12.09 3.77 11.57
C LYS A 15 11.43 3.58 10.21
N ALA A 16 12.26 3.55 9.17
CA ALA A 16 11.80 3.31 7.81
C ALA A 16 11.05 1.96 7.73
N VAL A 17 9.80 1.99 7.29
CA VAL A 17 8.98 0.77 7.15
C VAL A 17 9.17 0.25 5.73
N THR A 18 9.68 -0.98 5.61
CA THR A 18 9.72 -1.71 4.34
C THR A 18 8.61 -2.75 4.34
N CYS A 19 7.60 -2.57 3.49
CA CYS A 19 6.57 -3.57 3.23
C CYS A 19 6.92 -4.31 1.94
N LYS A 20 6.93 -5.65 1.99
CA LYS A 20 7.03 -6.49 0.80
C LYS A 20 5.68 -7.13 0.51
N TYR A 21 5.25 -7.05 -0.73
CA TYR A 21 4.01 -7.66 -1.20
C TYR A 21 4.35 -9.05 -1.76
N PHE A 22 4.16 -10.10 -0.96
CA PHE A 22 4.44 -11.47 -1.36
C PHE A 22 3.19 -12.26 -1.75
N ARG A 23 3.44 -13.21 -2.65
CA ARG A 23 2.57 -14.01 -3.53
C ARG A 23 1.34 -14.70 -2.90
N GLN A 24 1.17 -14.77 -1.59
CA GLN A 24 0.23 -15.73 -1.02
C GLN A 24 -1.24 -15.26 -1.01
N ASP A 25 -1.54 -13.95 -0.96
CA ASP A 25 -2.93 -13.45 -0.91
C ASP A 25 -3.27 -12.25 -1.84
N ASN A 26 -2.30 -11.75 -2.62
CA ASN A 26 -2.46 -10.57 -3.48
C ASN A 26 -2.66 -10.93 -4.96
N PHE A 27 -3.71 -11.69 -5.28
CA PHE A 27 -4.12 -11.94 -6.66
C PHE A 27 -5.21 -10.97 -7.11
N LEU A 28 -5.17 -10.61 -8.38
CA LEU A 28 -6.09 -9.71 -9.04
C LEU A 28 -7.35 -10.48 -9.42
N GLU A 29 -8.52 -9.99 -9.01
CA GLU A 29 -9.78 -10.74 -9.12
C GLU A 29 -10.54 -10.54 -10.42
N ARG A 30 -10.17 -9.52 -11.20
CA ARG A 30 -10.85 -9.21 -12.46
C ARG A 30 -9.88 -8.53 -13.41
N ASP A 31 -10.19 -8.67 -14.69
CA ASP A 31 -9.59 -7.86 -15.75
C ASP A 31 -9.95 -6.39 -15.53
N ASP A 32 -8.94 -5.53 -15.42
CA ASP A 32 -9.13 -4.09 -15.13
C ASP A 32 -7.87 -3.27 -15.46
N TYR A 33 -7.96 -1.97 -15.22
CA TYR A 33 -6.85 -1.02 -15.29
C TYR A 33 -6.52 -0.46 -13.90
N ILE A 34 -5.26 -0.63 -13.47
CA ILE A 34 -4.77 -0.08 -12.21
C ILE A 34 -4.10 1.26 -12.47
N HIS A 35 -4.59 2.30 -11.79
CA HIS A 35 -4.11 3.67 -11.89
C HIS A 35 -3.31 4.12 -10.66
N ALA A 36 -3.51 3.46 -9.52
CA ALA A 36 -2.93 3.88 -8.25
C ALA A 36 -2.87 2.75 -7.24
N PHE A 37 -1.95 2.85 -6.29
CA PHE A 37 -2.01 2.14 -5.02
C PHE A 37 -2.76 2.97 -3.98
N VAL A 38 -3.49 2.29 -3.09
CA VAL A 38 -4.20 2.93 -1.97
C VAL A 38 -3.63 2.43 -0.66
N ALA A 39 -3.10 3.35 0.15
CA ALA A 39 -2.58 3.08 1.47
C ALA A 39 -3.59 3.52 2.55
N TYR A 40 -3.77 2.69 3.56
CA TYR A 40 -4.60 2.93 4.74
C TYR A 40 -3.98 2.20 5.94
N PHE A 41 -4.51 2.43 7.14
CA PHE A 41 -3.98 1.84 8.36
C PHE A 41 -5.08 1.30 9.28
N ASP A 42 -4.69 0.33 10.09
CA ASP A 42 -5.50 -0.23 11.16
C ASP A 42 -4.87 0.16 12.50
N VAL A 43 -5.70 0.50 13.48
CA VAL A 43 -5.29 0.74 14.87
C VAL A 43 -5.95 -0.32 15.74
N SER A 44 -5.14 -1.02 16.54
CA SER A 44 -5.61 -2.02 17.50
C SER A 44 -5.15 -1.68 18.91
N PHE A 45 -6.08 -1.69 19.86
CA PHE A 45 -5.80 -1.57 21.29
C PHE A 45 -5.70 -2.98 21.88
N THR A 46 -4.48 -3.44 22.12
CA THR A 46 -4.21 -4.84 22.52
C THR A 46 -4.43 -5.11 24.00
N ASN A 47 -4.34 -4.07 24.85
CA ASN A 47 -4.42 -4.20 26.31
C ASN A 47 -5.81 -3.79 26.80
N CYS A 48 -6.85 -4.36 26.18
CA CYS A 48 -8.24 -4.12 26.54
C CYS A 48 -8.95 -5.45 26.79
N HIS A 49 -9.93 -5.46 27.71
CA HIS A 49 -10.73 -6.66 27.99
C HIS A 49 -11.55 -7.13 26.77
N LYS A 50 -11.89 -6.22 25.85
CA LYS A 50 -12.46 -6.53 24.54
C LYS A 50 -11.50 -6.06 23.47
N LEU A 51 -11.45 -6.78 22.35
CA LEU A 51 -10.69 -6.35 21.19
C LEU A 51 -11.28 -5.02 20.68
N MET A 52 -10.49 -3.96 20.76
CA MET A 52 -10.89 -2.63 20.34
C MET A 52 -9.95 -2.14 19.24
N GLY A 53 -10.48 -1.42 18.28
CA GLY A 53 -9.71 -0.88 17.18
C GLY A 53 -10.59 -0.27 16.11
N PHE A 54 -9.95 0.35 15.12
CA PHE A 54 -10.63 0.84 13.93
C PHE A 54 -9.71 0.74 12.71
N SER A 55 -10.30 0.78 11.53
CA SER A 55 -9.59 0.74 10.26
C SER A 55 -9.99 1.94 9.43
N THR A 56 -9.02 2.55 8.74
CA THR A 56 -9.28 3.59 7.73
C THR A 56 -9.46 3.02 6.32
N GLY A 57 -9.53 1.68 6.21
CA GLY A 57 -9.71 1.01 4.93
C GLY A 57 -10.99 1.41 4.20
N PRO A 58 -11.03 1.29 2.86
CA PRO A 58 -12.16 1.73 2.04
C PRO A 58 -13.44 0.89 2.23
N ARG A 59 -13.34 -0.29 2.85
CA ARG A 59 -14.48 -1.12 3.26
C ARG A 59 -14.96 -0.86 4.69
N SER A 60 -14.27 0.03 5.41
CA SER A 60 -14.56 0.40 6.79
C SER A 60 -15.37 1.70 6.84
N ARG A 61 -15.91 2.03 8.02
CA ARG A 61 -16.59 3.32 8.22
C ARG A 61 -15.63 4.47 7.93
N ALA A 62 -16.12 5.49 7.21
CA ALA A 62 -15.31 6.66 6.87
C ALA A 62 -14.79 7.37 8.14
N THR A 63 -13.50 7.68 8.13
CA THR A 63 -12.82 8.49 9.14
C THR A 63 -12.34 9.79 8.51
N HIS A 64 -11.96 10.78 9.33
CA HIS A 64 -11.42 12.04 8.82
C HIS A 64 -10.10 11.86 8.04
N TRP A 65 -9.34 10.81 8.34
CA TRP A 65 -8.09 10.47 7.64
C TRP A 65 -8.32 10.00 6.20
N LYS A 66 -9.51 9.49 5.87
CA LYS A 66 -9.78 8.86 4.56
C LYS A 66 -8.71 7.82 4.20
N GLN A 67 -8.23 7.83 2.96
CA GLN A 67 -7.15 6.97 2.45
C GLN A 67 -6.15 7.81 1.67
N THR A 68 -4.92 7.31 1.55
CA THR A 68 -3.85 7.91 0.76
C THR A 68 -3.77 7.22 -0.60
N VAL A 69 -3.88 7.99 -1.69
CA VAL A 69 -3.78 7.48 -3.07
C VAL A 69 -2.41 7.81 -3.63
N LEU A 70 -1.71 6.80 -4.15
CA LEU A 70 -0.40 6.90 -4.78
C LEU A 70 -0.55 6.54 -6.26
N TYR A 71 -0.67 7.56 -7.11
CA TYR A 71 -0.85 7.37 -8.55
C TYR A 71 0.39 6.75 -9.19
N LEU A 72 0.15 5.84 -10.13
CA LEU A 72 1.18 5.26 -10.98
C LEU A 72 1.41 6.17 -12.17
N GLU A 73 2.66 6.27 -12.63
CA GLU A 73 2.98 6.96 -13.89
C GLU A 73 2.35 6.25 -15.09
N ASP A 74 2.35 4.91 -15.07
CA ASP A 74 1.81 4.05 -16.12
C ASP A 74 0.52 3.37 -15.64
N VAL A 75 -0.53 3.36 -16.47
CA VAL A 75 -1.74 2.57 -16.22
C VAL A 75 -1.46 1.10 -16.49
N LEU A 76 -1.64 0.24 -15.47
CA LEU A 76 -1.35 -1.18 -15.60
C LEU A 76 -2.60 -1.92 -16.08
N THR A 77 -2.49 -2.57 -17.24
CA THR A 77 -3.53 -3.49 -17.72
C THR A 77 -3.33 -4.84 -17.07
N ILE A 78 -4.33 -5.28 -16.32
CA ILE A 78 -4.26 -6.54 -15.57
C ILE A 78 -5.32 -7.52 -16.05
N CYS A 79 -5.02 -8.80 -15.88
CA CYS A 79 -6.01 -9.86 -16.00
C CYS A 79 -6.21 -10.59 -14.67
N GLU A 80 -7.37 -11.24 -14.54
CA GLU A 80 -7.68 -12.11 -13.40
C GLU A 80 -6.58 -13.17 -13.19
N GLY A 81 -6.23 -13.38 -11.92
CA GLY A 81 -5.20 -14.33 -11.49
C GLY A 81 -3.77 -13.77 -11.53
N GLU A 82 -3.54 -12.59 -12.11
CA GLU A 82 -2.22 -11.97 -12.14
C GLU A 82 -1.81 -11.39 -10.78
N THR A 83 -0.52 -11.14 -10.60
CA THR A 83 0.05 -10.67 -9.33
C THR A 83 1.03 -9.54 -9.57
N ILE A 84 0.90 -8.47 -8.78
CA ILE A 84 1.90 -7.40 -8.70
C ILE A 84 2.83 -7.71 -7.54
N ILE A 85 4.12 -7.74 -7.82
CA ILE A 85 5.18 -7.97 -6.83
C ILE A 85 5.90 -6.65 -6.60
N GLY A 86 6.21 -6.34 -5.35
CA GLY A 86 6.87 -5.08 -5.06
C GLY A 86 7.27 -4.89 -3.62
N SER A 87 7.86 -3.73 -3.36
CA SER A 87 8.17 -3.25 -2.03
C SER A 87 7.90 -1.76 -1.91
N MET A 88 7.37 -1.35 -0.76
CA MET A 88 7.18 0.05 -0.39
C MET A 88 8.10 0.39 0.77
N ILE A 89 8.83 1.50 0.67
CA ILE A 89 9.62 2.08 1.75
C ILE A 89 9.02 3.43 2.12
N VAL A 90 8.76 3.64 3.42
CA VAL A 90 8.24 4.88 3.97
C VAL A 90 9.22 5.38 5.02
N ALA A 91 9.78 6.58 4.84
CA ALA A 91 10.78 7.16 5.74
C ALA A 91 10.56 8.67 5.97
N PRO A 92 10.93 9.21 7.14
CA PRO A 92 10.94 10.66 7.37
C PRO A 92 11.91 11.36 6.41
N ASN A 93 11.53 12.54 5.91
CA ASN A 93 12.42 13.34 5.07
C ASN A 93 13.62 13.87 5.88
N LYS A 94 14.81 13.91 5.25
CA LYS A 94 16.05 14.38 5.88
C LYS A 94 16.02 15.86 6.29
N LYS A 95 15.31 16.72 5.55
CA LYS A 95 15.27 18.17 5.79
C LYS A 95 14.19 18.56 6.79
N ASN A 96 12.97 18.06 6.59
CA ASN A 96 11.84 18.28 7.50
C ASN A 96 11.29 16.93 7.96
N PRO A 97 11.54 16.50 9.20
CA PRO A 97 11.06 15.20 9.70
C PRO A 97 9.54 15.04 9.72
N ARG A 98 8.77 16.13 9.54
CA ARG A 98 7.31 16.08 9.37
C ARG A 98 6.88 15.63 7.97
N ASP A 99 7.72 15.84 6.96
CA ASP A 99 7.48 15.35 5.60
C ASP A 99 7.83 13.86 5.53
N VAL A 100 7.14 13.13 4.66
CA VAL A 100 7.36 11.70 4.46
C VAL A 100 7.81 11.44 3.03
N ASP A 101 8.96 10.77 2.89
CA ASP A 101 9.46 10.26 1.62
C ASP A 101 9.01 8.80 1.46
N ILE A 102 8.35 8.51 0.34
CA ILE A 102 7.81 7.19 0.02
C ILE A 102 8.46 6.71 -1.27
N MET A 103 9.02 5.50 -1.27
CA MET A 103 9.51 4.83 -2.46
C MET A 103 8.68 3.57 -2.70
N VAL A 104 8.10 3.44 -3.89
CA VAL A 104 7.32 2.26 -4.30
C VAL A 104 8.06 1.60 -5.46
N LYS A 105 8.51 0.37 -5.25
CA LYS A 105 9.01 -0.51 -6.31
C LYS A 105 7.92 -1.52 -6.62
N TYR A 106 7.55 -1.66 -7.88
CA TYR A 106 6.57 -2.64 -8.32
C TYR A 106 6.97 -3.24 -9.66
N SER A 107 6.57 -4.49 -9.86
CA SER A 107 6.74 -5.23 -11.08
C SER A 107 5.52 -6.11 -11.32
N LEU A 108 5.04 -6.10 -12.55
CA LEU A 108 3.98 -6.97 -13.04
C LEU A 108 4.52 -7.68 -14.27
N SER A 109 4.38 -9.01 -14.30
CA SER A 109 4.65 -9.83 -15.48
C SER A 109 3.34 -10.51 -15.86
N GLY A 110 2.43 -9.73 -16.43
CA GLY A 110 1.11 -10.20 -16.87
C GLY A 110 1.09 -10.59 -18.35
N ARG A 111 -0.06 -11.09 -18.79
CA ARG A 111 -0.35 -11.49 -20.18
C ARG A 111 -0.38 -10.30 -21.13
N ARG A 112 -0.89 -9.17 -20.68
CA ARG A 112 -1.08 -7.95 -21.49
C ARG A 112 -0.12 -6.81 -21.15
N CYS A 113 0.56 -6.90 -20.00
CA CYS A 113 1.43 -5.85 -19.51
C CYS A 113 2.62 -6.46 -18.76
N VAL A 114 3.83 -6.06 -19.15
CA VAL A 114 5.06 -6.36 -18.42
C VAL A 114 5.70 -5.04 -18.04
N VAL A 115 5.81 -4.76 -16.75
CA VAL A 115 6.34 -3.51 -16.23
C VAL A 115 7.21 -3.76 -15.00
N SER A 116 8.25 -2.94 -14.84
CA SER A 116 9.08 -2.88 -13.64
C SER A 116 9.50 -1.44 -13.43
N ARG A 117 9.09 -0.85 -12.30
CA ARG A 117 9.29 0.57 -12.00
C ARG A 117 9.62 0.80 -10.53
N VAL A 118 10.29 1.93 -10.29
CA VAL A 118 10.52 2.49 -8.96
C VAL A 118 10.05 3.93 -9.02
N GLN A 119 9.07 4.28 -8.19
CA GLN A 119 8.49 5.61 -8.10
C GLN A 119 8.74 6.20 -6.70
N PHE A 120 8.94 7.51 -6.68
CA PHE A 120 9.21 8.27 -5.46
C PHE A 120 8.11 9.31 -5.26
N TYR A 121 7.55 9.34 -4.06
CA TYR A 121 6.56 10.33 -3.64
C TYR A 121 7.07 11.08 -2.43
N LYS A 122 6.64 12.34 -2.31
CA LYS A 122 6.88 13.18 -1.14
C LYS A 122 5.56 13.71 -0.62
N MET A 123 5.23 13.34 0.61
CA MET A 123 4.09 13.88 1.34
C MET A 123 4.59 15.07 2.17
N ARG A 124 3.96 16.23 2.00
CA ARG A 124 4.29 17.51 2.64
C ARG A 124 3.09 18.04 3.39
#